data_AF-A0A2K3N9T2-F1
#
_entry.id   AF-A0A2K3N9T2-F1
#
_cell.length_a   1.000
_cell.length_b   1.000
_cell.length_c   1.000
_cell.angle_alpha   90.00
_cell.angle_beta   90.00
_cell.angle_gamma   90.00
#
_symmetry.space_group_name_H-M   'P 1'
#
loop_
_entity.id
_entity.type
_entity.pdbx_description
1 polymer ?
#
loop_
_entity_poly.entity_id
_entity_poly.type
_entity_poly.pdbx_seq_one_letter_code
_entity_poly.pdbx_strand_id
1 'polypeptide(L)'
;DITHFPMEQLQDLDYCLDSNPSWVEIILLAFQNYILMLGTSVMLPSMIVPAMGGTHGDTAHVIQTILFVAGINTLLQTLFGTRLPTVVGGSFAYLFPIAYIINDPSLKHISNSHERFIQSMKAIQGALIVASSIQIILGYSQVWGLFSRFFSPLGMAPVVGLVGLGLFERGFPVTYVVPTPQIDGMFGA
;
A
#
# COMPACT_ATOMS: atom_id res chain seq x y z
N ASP A 1 26.08 26.71 -24.41
CA ASP A 1 25.54 27.36 -23.19
C ASP A 1 24.18 27.96 -23.41
N ILE A 2 23.13 27.29 -22.93
CA ILE A 2 21.84 27.93 -22.61
C ILE A 2 21.52 27.51 -21.18
N THR A 3 22.09 28.25 -20.24
CA THR A 3 21.78 28.20 -18.81
C THR A 3 20.38 28.75 -18.59
N HIS A 4 19.41 27.86 -18.35
CA HIS A 4 18.15 28.25 -17.76
C HIS A 4 18.38 28.53 -16.27
N PHE A 5 18.16 29.77 -15.83
CA PHE A 5 18.14 30.11 -14.41
C PHE A 5 16.87 29.51 -13.77
N PRO A 6 16.98 28.71 -12.70
CA PRO A 6 15.82 28.20 -11.97
C PRO A 6 15.25 29.31 -11.09
N MET A 7 14.51 30.23 -11.69
CA MET A 7 13.57 31.09 -10.95
C MET A 7 12.35 30.25 -10.60
N GLU A 8 12.44 29.57 -9.45
CA GLU A 8 11.38 29.19 -8.49
C GLU A 8 11.87 28.02 -7.62
N GLN A 9 12.98 28.26 -6.92
CA GLN A 9 13.43 27.40 -5.83
C GLN A 9 12.53 27.71 -4.61
N LEU A 10 11.60 26.81 -4.27
CA LEU A 10 10.97 26.85 -2.94
C LEU A 10 12.11 26.88 -1.92
N GLN A 11 12.08 27.86 -1.02
CA GLN A 11 13.16 28.29 -0.13
C GLN A 11 13.65 27.22 0.89
N ASP A 12 13.17 25.97 0.76
CA ASP A 12 13.34 24.87 1.71
C ASP A 12 13.66 23.52 1.02
N LEU A 13 14.00 23.50 -0.27
CA LEU A 13 14.49 22.31 -0.98
C LEU A 13 15.96 22.45 -1.39
N ASP A 14 16.82 21.60 -0.83
CA ASP A 14 18.26 21.50 -1.14
C ASP A 14 18.56 20.84 -2.50
N TYR A 15 17.56 20.19 -3.14
CA TYR A 15 17.72 19.52 -4.42
C TYR A 15 16.59 19.89 -5.39
N CYS A 16 16.95 20.38 -6.59
CA CYS A 16 16.01 20.59 -7.69
C CYS A 16 15.84 19.30 -8.50
N LEU A 17 14.66 19.08 -9.08
CA LEU A 17 14.31 17.91 -9.92
C LEU A 17 15.28 17.66 -11.10
N ASP A 18 16.03 18.67 -11.53
CA ASP A 18 16.99 18.65 -12.65
C ASP A 18 18.46 18.74 -12.18
N SER A 19 18.71 18.76 -10.86
CA SER A 19 20.07 18.68 -10.31
C SER A 19 20.48 17.21 -10.32
N ASN A 20 21.67 16.89 -10.85
CA ASN A 20 22.23 15.55 -10.78
C ASN A 20 23.13 15.44 -9.53
N PRO A 21 22.63 14.96 -8.37
CA PRO A 21 23.46 14.69 -7.20
C PRO A 21 24.64 13.79 -7.54
N SER A 22 25.62 13.72 -6.64
CA SER A 22 26.68 12.73 -6.81
C SER A 22 26.08 11.33 -6.89
N TRP A 23 26.67 10.46 -7.73
CA TRP A 23 26.17 9.09 -7.95
C TRP A 23 25.99 8.30 -6.64
N VAL A 24 26.79 8.62 -5.61
CA VAL A 24 26.72 8.00 -4.28
C VAL A 24 25.47 8.44 -3.52
N GLU A 25 25.14 9.73 -3.53
CA GLU A 25 23.93 10.25 -2.88
C GLU A 25 22.67 9.66 -3.51
N ILE A 26 22.63 9.53 -4.85
CA ILE A 26 21.52 8.91 -5.57
C ILE A 26 21.31 7.47 -5.13
N ILE A 27 22.38 6.68 -5.02
CA ILE A 27 22.32 5.29 -4.59
C ILE A 27 21.82 5.18 -3.15
N LEU A 28 22.30 6.04 -2.25
CA LEU A 28 21.87 6.05 -0.85
C LEU A 28 20.40 6.46 -0.70
N LEU A 29 19.95 7.50 -1.42
CA LEU A 29 18.55 7.94 -1.41
C LEU A 29 17.62 6.86 -1.98
N ALA A 30 18.02 6.22 -3.08
CA ALA A 30 17.28 5.12 -3.68
C ALA A 30 17.17 3.93 -2.73
N PHE A 31 18.24 3.60 -2.01
CA PHE A 31 18.25 2.53 -1.02
C PHE A 31 17.34 2.86 0.18
N GLN A 32 17.40 4.10 0.68
CA GLN A 32 16.52 4.55 1.76
C GLN A 32 15.03 4.48 1.36
N ASN A 33 14.70 4.96 0.16
CA ASN A 33 13.34 4.89 -0.36
C ASN A 33 12.88 3.45 -0.60
N TYR A 34 13.78 2.57 -1.02
CA TYR A 34 13.49 1.14 -1.18
C TYR A 34 13.16 0.47 0.16
N ILE A 35 13.96 0.69 1.21
CA ILE A 35 13.68 0.12 2.54
C ILE A 35 12.35 0.63 3.10
N LEU A 36 12.07 1.93 2.94
CA LEU A 36 10.82 2.53 3.40
C LEU A 36 9.60 1.88 2.73
N MET A 37 9.66 1.69 1.41
CA MET A 37 8.56 1.10 0.66
C MET A 37 8.46 -0.42 0.82
N LEU A 38 9.57 -1.10 1.10
CA LEU A 38 9.56 -2.51 1.48
C LEU A 38 8.75 -2.73 2.76
N GLY A 39 8.99 -1.91 3.80
CA GLY A 39 8.32 -2.07 5.09
C GLY A 39 6.79 -1.99 4.97
N THR A 40 6.29 -0.99 4.25
CA THR A 40 4.84 -0.80 4.05
C THR A 40 4.23 -1.87 3.14
N SER A 41 4.94 -2.29 2.09
CA SER A 41 4.45 -3.27 1.11
C SER A 41 4.37 -4.70 1.67
N VAL A 42 5.25 -5.06 2.61
CA VAL A 42 5.25 -6.37 3.28
C VAL A 42 4.19 -6.43 4.39
N MET A 43 3.92 -5.30 5.05
CA MET A 43 2.95 -5.21 6.14
C MET A 43 1.52 -5.55 5.66
N LEU A 44 1.14 -5.09 4.47
CA LEU A 44 -0.20 -5.32 3.90
C LEU A 44 -0.56 -6.82 3.70
N PRO A 45 0.22 -7.62 2.95
CA PRO A 45 -0.06 -9.06 2.82
C PRO A 45 0.12 -9.82 4.14
N SER A 46 1.01 -9.37 5.04
CA SER A 46 1.17 -10.00 6.35
C SER A 46 -0.10 -9.88 7.23
N MET A 47 -0.89 -8.83 7.04
CA MET A 47 -2.18 -8.66 7.73
C MET A 47 -3.33 -9.38 7.02
N ILE A 48 -3.37 -9.32 5.68
CA ILE A 48 -4.50 -9.83 4.89
C ILE A 48 -4.47 -11.34 4.73
N VAL A 49 -3.31 -11.95 4.48
CA VAL A 49 -3.21 -13.40 4.18
C VAL A 49 -3.67 -14.28 5.36
N PRO A 50 -3.28 -14.01 6.62
CA PRO A 50 -3.80 -14.76 7.77
C PRO A 50 -5.31 -14.58 7.96
N ALA A 51 -5.84 -13.37 7.70
CA ALA A 51 -7.28 -13.10 7.81
C ALA A 51 -8.12 -13.92 6.81
N MET A 52 -7.55 -14.28 5.66
CA MET A 52 -8.19 -15.14 4.66
C MET A 52 -8.10 -16.64 5.01
N GLY A 53 -7.21 -17.04 5.93
CA GLY A 53 -6.91 -18.44 6.24
C GLY A 53 -5.75 -19.03 5.44
N GLY A 54 -4.88 -18.19 4.86
CA GLY A 54 -3.69 -18.63 4.15
C GLY A 54 -2.59 -19.14 5.09
N THR A 55 -1.75 -20.05 4.59
CA THR A 55 -0.60 -20.58 5.34
C THR A 55 0.61 -19.63 5.27
N HIS A 56 1.63 -19.83 6.11
CA HIS A 56 2.86 -19.04 6.04
C HIS A 56 3.56 -19.11 4.66
N GLY A 57 3.43 -20.24 3.96
CA GLY A 57 3.93 -20.39 2.58
C GLY A 57 3.17 -19.49 1.59
N ASP A 58 1.84 -19.41 1.73
CA ASP A 58 1.01 -18.54 0.90
C ASP A 58 1.36 -17.05 1.13
N THR A 59 1.59 -16.66 2.38
CA THR A 59 2.02 -15.28 2.72
C THR A 59 3.33 -14.92 2.03
N ALA A 60 4.32 -15.81 2.07
CA ALA A 60 5.61 -15.58 1.42
C ALA A 60 5.47 -15.44 -0.10
N HIS A 61 4.65 -16.28 -0.73
CA HIS A 61 4.38 -16.18 -2.17
C HIS A 61 3.67 -14.86 -2.54
N VAL A 62 2.70 -14.41 -1.74
CA VAL A 62 2.01 -13.14 -1.98
C VAL A 62 2.97 -11.95 -1.79
N ILE A 63 3.83 -11.98 -0.77
CA ILE A 63 4.87 -10.94 -0.58
C ILE A 63 5.80 -10.88 -1.80
N GLN A 64 6.33 -12.02 -2.24
CA GLN A 64 7.24 -12.08 -3.38
C GLN A 64 6.59 -11.53 -4.66
N THR A 65 5.34 -11.90 -4.93
CA THR A 65 4.63 -11.46 -6.14
C THR A 65 4.30 -9.96 -6.09
N ILE A 66 3.85 -9.43 -4.95
CA ILE A 66 3.60 -7.99 -4.78
C ILE A 66 4.89 -7.19 -4.94
N LEU A 67 6.01 -7.63 -4.36
CA LEU A 67 7.31 -6.95 -4.49
C LEU A 67 7.82 -6.96 -5.93
N PHE A 68 7.67 -8.09 -6.63
CA PHE A 68 8.07 -8.22 -8.02
C PHE A 68 7.25 -7.31 -8.94
N VAL A 69 5.91 -7.32 -8.79
CA VAL A 69 5.00 -6.48 -9.57
C VAL A 69 5.19 -5.00 -9.25
N ALA A 70 5.40 -4.63 -7.98
CA ALA A 70 5.72 -3.26 -7.58
C ALA A 70 7.02 -2.75 -8.22
N GLY A 71 8.04 -3.61 -8.31
CA GLY A 71 9.29 -3.31 -9.01
C GLY A 71 9.07 -3.02 -10.50
N ILE A 72 8.31 -3.88 -11.20
CA ILE A 72 7.98 -3.70 -12.62
C ILE A 72 7.17 -2.41 -12.83
N ASN A 73 6.15 -2.16 -12.00
CA ASN A 73 5.33 -0.96 -12.09
C ASN A 73 6.14 0.31 -11.86
N THR A 74 7.07 0.29 -10.91
CA THR A 74 7.96 1.44 -10.62
C THR A 74 8.93 1.69 -11.77
N LEU A 75 9.49 0.65 -12.38
CA LEU A 75 10.32 0.77 -13.59
C LEU A 75 9.52 1.34 -14.76
N LEU A 76 8.30 0.85 -14.99
CA LEU A 76 7.42 1.40 -16.03
C LEU A 76 7.06 2.87 -15.77
N GLN A 77 6.76 3.23 -14.52
CA GLN A 77 6.39 4.59 -14.15
C GLN A 77 7.56 5.59 -14.27
N THR A 78 8.79 5.15 -13.98
CA THR A 78 9.99 5.96 -14.12
C THR A 78 10.49 6.06 -15.56
N LEU A 79 10.37 5.00 -16.38
CA LEU A 79 10.83 4.99 -17.77
C LEU A 79 9.82 5.60 -18.77
N PHE A 80 8.54 5.23 -18.67
CA PHE A 80 7.49 5.61 -19.63
C PHE A 80 6.41 6.52 -19.03
N GLY A 81 6.38 6.67 -17.71
CA GLY A 81 5.40 7.51 -17.00
C GLY A 81 5.84 8.95 -16.83
N THR A 82 5.48 9.54 -15.69
CA THR A 82 5.71 10.96 -15.39
C THR A 82 7.17 11.29 -15.05
N ARG A 83 8.08 10.31 -15.08
CA ARG A 83 9.49 10.43 -14.65
C ARG A 83 9.69 10.85 -13.18
N LEU A 84 8.62 10.82 -12.37
CA LEU A 84 8.74 10.98 -10.92
C LEU A 84 9.04 9.61 -10.28
N PRO A 85 9.92 9.56 -9.26
CA PRO A 85 10.19 8.37 -8.48
C PRO A 85 9.02 8.08 -7.51
N THR A 86 7.87 7.71 -8.06
CA THR A 86 6.69 7.28 -7.31
C THR A 86 6.69 5.76 -7.25
N VAL A 87 6.80 5.19 -6.05
CA VAL A 87 6.74 3.74 -5.88
C VAL A 87 5.28 3.32 -5.83
N VAL A 88 4.85 2.59 -6.86
CA VAL A 88 3.48 2.08 -6.99
C VAL A 88 3.37 0.79 -6.19
N GLY A 89 2.99 0.92 -4.92
CA GLY A 89 2.69 -0.20 -4.02
C GLY A 89 1.19 -0.41 -3.78
N GLY A 90 0.86 -1.42 -2.98
CA GLY A 90 -0.50 -1.60 -2.47
C GLY A 90 -0.89 -0.44 -1.55
N SER A 91 -2.00 0.25 -1.84
CA SER A 91 -2.48 1.33 -0.99
C SER A 91 -3.19 0.79 0.25
N PHE A 92 -2.87 1.34 1.43
CA PHE A 92 -3.59 1.06 2.66
C PHE A 92 -5.09 1.40 2.58
N ALA A 93 -5.49 2.28 1.65
CA ALA A 93 -6.90 2.55 1.38
C ALA A 93 -7.67 1.29 0.93
N TYR A 94 -6.99 0.32 0.30
CA TYR A 94 -7.61 -0.94 -0.10
C TYR A 94 -7.75 -1.95 1.04
N LEU A 95 -7.17 -1.71 2.22
CA LEU A 95 -7.34 -2.61 3.37
C LEU A 95 -8.80 -2.74 3.79
N PHE A 96 -9.54 -1.63 3.84
CA PHE A 96 -10.95 -1.62 4.22
C PHE A 96 -11.84 -2.42 3.25
N PRO A 97 -11.81 -2.17 1.93
CA PRO A 97 -12.60 -2.96 0.98
C PRO A 97 -12.15 -4.43 0.94
N ILE A 98 -10.85 -4.73 1.07
CA ILE A 98 -10.36 -6.12 1.15
C ILE A 98 -10.91 -6.80 2.42
N ALA A 99 -10.81 -6.15 3.58
CA ALA A 99 -11.34 -6.67 4.83
C ALA A 99 -12.86 -6.88 4.76
N TYR A 100 -13.59 -6.02 4.04
CA TYR A 100 -15.02 -6.19 3.80
C TYR A 100 -15.30 -7.46 2.99
N ILE A 101 -14.58 -7.68 1.88
CA ILE A 101 -14.70 -8.89 1.05
C ILE A 101 -14.38 -10.15 1.85
N ILE A 102 -13.34 -10.14 2.67
CA ILE A 102 -12.93 -11.28 3.51
C ILE A 102 -13.99 -11.59 4.59
N ASN A 103 -14.68 -10.56 5.08
CA ASN A 103 -15.70 -10.71 6.11
C ASN A 103 -17.06 -11.17 5.58
N ASP A 104 -17.21 -11.30 4.26
CA ASP A 104 -18.45 -11.72 3.63
C ASP A 104 -18.87 -13.14 4.08
N PRO A 105 -20.14 -13.33 4.49
CA PRO A 105 -20.64 -14.60 5.01
C PRO A 105 -20.57 -15.75 3.99
N SER A 106 -20.63 -15.46 2.68
CA SER A 106 -20.50 -16.48 1.63
C SER A 106 -19.11 -17.10 1.61
N LEU A 107 -18.07 -16.28 1.81
CA LEU A 107 -16.69 -16.77 1.88
C LEU A 107 -16.39 -17.46 3.22
N LYS A 108 -16.98 -16.99 4.32
CA LYS A 108 -16.81 -17.62 5.64
C LYS A 108 -17.49 -18.98 5.79
N HIS A 109 -18.53 -19.25 4.99
CA HIS A 109 -19.25 -20.53 5.01
C HIS A 109 -18.43 -21.69 4.39
N ILE A 110 -17.29 -21.41 3.75
CA ILE A 110 -16.42 -22.44 3.18
C ILE A 110 -15.61 -23.11 4.31
N SER A 111 -15.85 -24.41 4.51
CA SER A 111 -15.23 -25.24 5.55
C SER A 111 -13.70 -25.37 5.38
N ASN A 112 -13.20 -25.38 4.13
CA ASN A 112 -11.78 -25.53 3.83
C ASN A 112 -11.05 -24.18 3.83
N SER A 113 -10.05 -24.03 4.71
CA SER A 113 -9.26 -22.79 4.85
C SER A 113 -8.48 -22.43 3.57
N HIS A 114 -7.95 -23.42 2.85
CA HIS A 114 -7.20 -23.18 1.61
C HIS A 114 -8.12 -22.77 0.44
N GLU A 115 -9.30 -23.39 0.30
CA GLU A 115 -10.28 -22.98 -0.71
C GLU A 115 -10.81 -21.57 -0.43
N ARG A 116 -11.04 -21.24 0.85
CA ARG A 116 -11.43 -19.90 1.27
C ARG A 116 -10.38 -18.85 0.90
N PHE A 117 -9.10 -19.15 1.09
CA PHE A 117 -8.01 -18.28 0.65
C PHE A 117 -8.03 -18.06 -0.86
N ILE A 118 -8.09 -19.12 -1.66
CA ILE A 118 -8.08 -18.99 -3.13
C ILE A 118 -9.31 -18.23 -3.64
N GLN A 119 -10.49 -18.49 -3.08
CA GLN A 119 -11.72 -17.80 -3.47
C GLN A 119 -11.69 -16.32 -3.07
N SER A 120 -11.18 -16.01 -1.88
CA SER A 120 -10.98 -14.61 -1.42
C SER A 120 -10.00 -13.88 -2.33
N MET A 121 -8.86 -14.48 -2.66
CA MET A 121 -7.86 -13.90 -3.54
C MET A 121 -8.42 -13.62 -4.94
N LYS A 122 -9.18 -14.56 -5.52
CA LYS A 122 -9.84 -14.36 -6.82
C LYS A 122 -10.87 -13.22 -6.78
N ALA A 123 -11.67 -13.14 -5.73
CA ALA A 123 -12.66 -12.07 -5.55
C ALA A 123 -11.98 -10.70 -5.42
N ILE A 124 -10.92 -10.61 -4.61
CA ILE A 124 -10.14 -9.37 -4.42
C ILE A 124 -9.50 -8.92 -5.74
N GLN A 125 -8.82 -9.83 -6.44
CA GLN A 125 -8.18 -9.51 -7.72
C GLN A 125 -9.20 -9.06 -8.77
N GLY A 126 -10.34 -9.74 -8.88
CA GLY A 126 -11.43 -9.34 -9.77
C GLY A 126 -12.00 -7.96 -9.43
N ALA A 127 -12.24 -7.69 -8.14
CA ALA A 127 -12.71 -6.38 -7.68
C ALA A 127 -11.69 -5.27 -7.99
N LEU A 128 -10.39 -5.52 -7.79
CA LEU A 128 -9.33 -4.57 -8.10
C LEU A 128 -9.22 -4.27 -9.60
N ILE A 129 -9.41 -5.25 -10.48
CA ILE A 129 -9.41 -5.04 -11.94
C ILE A 129 -10.57 -4.14 -12.38
N VAL A 130 -11.77 -4.40 -11.85
CA VAL A 130 -12.96 -3.58 -12.15
C VAL A 130 -12.79 -2.17 -11.60
N ALA A 131 -12.33 -2.03 -10.35
CA ALA A 131 -12.04 -0.75 -9.73
C ALA A 131 -11.01 0.05 -10.55
N SER A 132 -9.94 -0.60 -11.01
CA SER A 132 -8.91 0.03 -11.84
C SER A 132 -9.46 0.52 -13.17
N SER A 133 -10.30 -0.28 -13.84
CA SER A 133 -10.96 0.11 -15.09
C SER A 133 -11.82 1.36 -14.91
N ILE A 134 -12.61 1.42 -13.83
CA ILE A 134 -13.43 2.59 -13.49
C ILE A 134 -12.54 3.80 -13.21
N GLN A 135 -11.46 3.62 -12.44
CA GLN A 135 -10.54 4.70 -12.10
C GLN A 135 -9.82 5.26 -13.32
N ILE A 136 -9.46 4.42 -14.30
CA ILE A 136 -8.90 4.85 -15.58
C ILE A 136 -9.92 5.68 -16.37
N ILE A 137 -11.15 5.21 -16.50
CA ILE A 137 -12.21 5.93 -17.22
C ILE A 137 -12.45 7.30 -16.57
N LEU A 138 -12.57 7.36 -15.24
CA LEU A 138 -12.76 8.62 -14.51
C LEU A 138 -11.54 9.55 -14.63
N GLY A 139 -10.33 8.98 -14.62
CA GLY A 139 -9.08 9.72 -14.81
C GLY A 139 -9.00 10.41 -16.17
N TYR A 140 -9.42 9.72 -17.24
CA TYR A 140 -9.48 10.31 -18.58
C TYR A 140 -10.66 11.27 -18.79
N SER A 141 -11.75 11.13 -18.04
CA SER A 141 -13.00 11.88 -18.29
C SER A 141 -12.96 13.37 -17.88
N GLN A 142 -11.79 13.94 -17.54
CA GLN A 142 -11.59 15.32 -17.03
C GLN A 142 -12.40 15.72 -15.77
N VAL A 143 -13.36 14.88 -15.34
CA VAL A 143 -14.17 15.01 -14.11
C VAL A 143 -13.29 15.10 -12.87
N TRP A 144 -12.10 14.47 -12.89
CA TRP A 144 -11.10 14.60 -11.84
C TRP A 144 -10.70 16.07 -11.57
N GLY A 145 -10.63 16.90 -12.61
CA GLY A 145 -10.34 18.34 -12.47
C GLY A 145 -11.48 19.15 -11.86
N LEU A 146 -12.72 18.69 -11.96
CA LEU A 146 -13.86 19.30 -11.28
C LEU A 146 -13.90 18.90 -9.80
N PHE A 147 -13.59 17.62 -9.50
CA PHE A 147 -13.50 17.10 -8.13
C PHE A 147 -12.27 17.60 -7.36
N SER A 148 -11.14 17.86 -8.02
CA SER A 148 -9.94 18.40 -7.36
C SER A 148 -10.20 19.75 -6.69
N ARG A 149 -11.17 20.53 -7.18
CA ARG A 149 -11.63 21.76 -6.53
C ARG A 149 -12.40 21.52 -5.23
N PHE A 150 -13.04 20.36 -5.09
CA PHE A 150 -13.70 19.93 -3.85
C PHE A 150 -12.70 19.35 -2.85
N PHE A 151 -11.67 18.67 -3.34
CA PHE A 151 -10.54 18.18 -2.55
C PHE A 151 -9.51 19.28 -2.25
N SER A 152 -9.95 20.37 -1.63
CA SER A 152 -9.02 21.32 -1.04
C SER A 152 -8.14 20.59 -0.01
N PRO A 153 -6.82 20.89 0.08
CA PRO A 153 -5.91 20.26 1.06
C PRO A 153 -6.45 20.32 2.50
N LEU A 154 -7.30 21.32 2.80
CA LEU A 154 -7.98 21.47 4.09
C LEU A 154 -8.95 20.32 4.41
N GLY A 155 -9.59 19.72 3.40
CA GLY A 155 -10.51 18.58 3.57
C GLY A 155 -9.81 17.22 3.53
N MET A 156 -8.71 17.10 2.77
CA MET A 156 -7.93 15.86 2.68
C MET A 156 -7.07 15.60 3.93
N ALA A 157 -6.49 16.65 4.52
CA ALA A 157 -5.63 16.53 5.70
C ALA A 157 -6.28 15.75 6.87
N PRO A 158 -7.51 16.07 7.32
CA PRO A 158 -8.15 15.30 8.39
C PRO A 158 -8.49 13.86 7.96
N VAL A 159 -8.88 13.62 6.71
CA VAL A 159 -9.19 12.26 6.22
C VAL A 159 -7.94 11.38 6.22
N VAL A 160 -6.83 11.89 5.68
CA VAL A 160 -5.54 11.17 5.67
C VAL A 160 -5.04 10.97 7.10
N GLY A 161 -5.19 11.97 7.97
CA GLY A 161 -4.88 11.86 9.40
C GLY A 161 -5.69 10.76 10.10
N LEU A 162 -7.00 10.68 9.86
CA LEU A 162 -7.86 9.64 10.42
C LEU A 162 -7.51 8.24 9.90
N VAL A 163 -7.19 8.11 8.62
CA VAL A 163 -6.71 6.83 8.06
C VAL A 163 -5.38 6.44 8.71
N GLY A 164 -4.44 7.38 8.85
CA GLY A 164 -3.15 7.15 9.50
C GLY A 164 -3.29 6.74 10.96
N LEU A 165 -4.12 7.45 11.73
CA LEU A 165 -4.41 7.13 13.13
C LEU A 165 -5.16 5.79 13.28
N GLY A 166 -6.13 5.49 12.42
CA GLY A 166 -6.84 4.21 12.45
C GLY A 166 -5.94 3.01 12.14
N LEU A 167 -4.91 3.21 11.31
CA LEU A 167 -3.88 2.20 11.05
C LEU A 167 -2.88 2.08 12.20
N PHE A 168 -2.53 3.21 12.83
CA PHE A 168 -1.70 3.24 14.03
C PHE A 168 -2.34 2.35 15.11
N GLU A 169 -3.61 2.56 15.45
CA GLU A 169 -4.33 1.74 16.44
C GLU A 169 -4.35 0.24 16.12
N ARG A 170 -4.37 -0.16 14.84
CA ARG A 170 -4.26 -1.58 14.44
C ARG A 170 -2.84 -2.12 14.45
N GLY A 171 -1.82 -1.27 14.33
CA GLY A 171 -0.41 -1.64 14.39
C GLY A 171 0.08 -1.93 15.81
N PHE A 172 -0.33 -1.13 16.80
CA PHE A 172 0.07 -1.31 18.21
C PHE A 172 -0.24 -2.69 18.82
N PRO A 173 -1.39 -3.32 18.59
CA PRO A 173 -1.66 -4.63 19.17
C PRO A 173 -0.72 -5.72 18.64
N VAL A 174 -0.06 -5.53 17.48
CA VAL A 174 0.91 -6.51 16.94
C VAL A 174 2.19 -6.58 17.77
N THR A 175 2.61 -5.49 18.41
CA THR A 175 3.81 -5.45 19.27
C THR A 175 3.54 -5.83 20.73
N TYR A 176 2.29 -5.84 21.17
CA TYR A 176 1.92 -6.22 22.54
C TYR A 176 1.43 -7.67 22.69
N VAL A 177 1.41 -8.49 21.63
CA VAL A 177 1.27 -9.95 21.79
C VAL A 177 2.61 -10.51 22.26
N VAL A 178 2.96 -10.21 23.52
CA VAL A 178 3.65 -11.19 24.35
C VAL A 178 2.74 -12.41 24.37
N PRO A 179 3.22 -13.62 24.05
CA PRO A 179 2.42 -14.82 24.25
C PRO A 179 2.08 -14.87 25.73
N THR A 180 0.82 -14.65 26.08
CA THR A 180 0.33 -15.03 27.40
C THR A 180 0.58 -16.53 27.50
N PRO A 181 1.42 -17.00 28.44
CA PRO A 181 1.43 -18.42 28.74
C PRO A 181 0.00 -18.78 29.15
N GLN A 182 -0.58 -19.77 28.48
CA GLN A 182 -1.82 -20.41 28.90
C GLN A 182 -1.66 -20.86 30.36
N ILE A 183 -2.26 -20.13 31.30
CA ILE A 183 -2.54 -20.61 32.66
C ILE A 183 -4.05 -20.76 32.80
N ASP A 184 -4.68 -21.49 31.88
CA ASP A 184 -6.09 -21.91 31.96
C ASP A 184 -6.21 -23.35 32.52
N GLY A 185 -5.40 -23.70 33.52
CA GLY A 185 -5.33 -25.08 34.03
C GLY A 185 -5.02 -25.28 35.52
N MET A 186 -4.98 -24.22 36.34
CA MET A 186 -4.71 -24.37 37.79
C MET A 186 -5.54 -23.39 38.64
N PHE A 187 -6.87 -23.45 38.56
CA PHE A 187 -7.71 -23.23 39.74
C PHE A 187 -9.06 -23.91 39.51
N GLY A 188 -9.14 -25.17 39.92
CA GLY A 188 -10.42 -25.79 40.24
C GLY A 188 -10.80 -25.39 41.66
N ALA A 189 -11.99 -24.82 41.80
CA ALA A 189 -12.92 -24.93 42.93
C ALA A 189 -14.18 -24.14 42.59
#